data_AF-A0A7V7MMB3-F1
#
_entry.id   AF-A0A7V7MMB3-F1
#
_cell.length_a   1.000
_cell.length_b   1.000
_cell.length_c   1.000
_cell.angle_alpha   90.00
_cell.angle_beta   90.00
_cell.angle_gamma   90.00
#
_symmetry.space_group_name_H-M   'P 1'
#
loop_
_entity.id
_entity.type
_entity.pdbx_description
1 polymer ?
#
loop_
_entity_poly.entity_id
_entity_poly.type
_entity_poly.pdbx_seq_one_letter_code
_entity_poly.pdbx_strand_id
1 'polypeptide(L)'
;MKAAPGRIYFHGLVEGPSASWQPLADQVKDALSRAGAPPSLLLAGLEGGRAFLEPEPQAFQRGEFSGDPEECVAMALRFLLEESGNDHPTDWLSNLRVVSFQENQKVESLISLDPEGIRITKRETPWQYAAKQESPAHWVRQNLQIVIPVVLAVGLFAFVERDRIGNWFRDLGQIFTGSQVDPGSIELDAGAFAVWIQAEVVQQKKGPLLLQLKAKENFPRSGADLDALRQGLEDLEQRAALTALELGRLRVQLEAETLLTDEIPLAPLREGKTIDYPLPSRGLTALRLQP
;
A
#
# COMPACT_ATOMS: atom_id res chain seq x y z
N MET A 1 8.73 -8.58 -1.58
CA MET A 1 8.10 -9.83 -1.09
C MET A 1 6.59 -9.63 -1.07
N LYS A 2 5.78 -10.61 -1.52
CA LYS A 2 4.32 -10.45 -1.58
C LYS A 2 3.67 -11.05 -0.33
N ALA A 3 3.25 -10.19 0.61
CA ALA A 3 2.48 -10.62 1.78
C ALA A 3 1.19 -11.32 1.32
N ALA A 4 0.96 -12.54 1.81
CA ALA A 4 -0.22 -13.33 1.50
C ALA A 4 -0.59 -14.18 2.73
N PRO A 5 -1.88 -14.45 2.97
CA PRO A 5 -2.31 -15.29 4.09
C PRO A 5 -1.63 -16.66 4.05
N GLY A 6 -1.24 -17.17 5.23
CA GLY A 6 -0.54 -18.44 5.40
C GLY A 6 0.96 -18.39 5.11
N ARG A 7 1.51 -17.25 4.68
CA ARG A 7 2.95 -17.08 4.44
C ARG A 7 3.67 -16.62 5.69
N ILE A 8 4.83 -17.22 5.93
CA ILE A 8 5.74 -16.91 7.02
C ILE A 8 7.06 -16.44 6.43
N TYR A 9 7.57 -15.34 6.99
CA TYR A 9 8.85 -14.76 6.64
C TYR A 9 9.75 -14.72 7.86
N PHE A 10 11.02 -15.02 7.66
CA PHE A 10 12.04 -14.92 8.69
C PHE A 10 13.04 -13.84 8.29
N HIS A 11 13.40 -13.00 9.26
CA HIS A 11 14.35 -11.90 9.08
C HIS A 11 15.33 -11.86 10.26
N GLY A 12 16.49 -11.25 10.05
CA GLY A 12 17.51 -11.10 11.08
C GLY A 12 18.62 -12.11 10.95
N LEU A 13 19.32 -12.32 12.06
CA LEU A 13 20.59 -13.00 12.17
C LEU A 13 20.72 -13.52 13.60
N VAL A 14 21.30 -14.69 13.75
CA VAL A 14 21.86 -15.16 15.02
C VAL A 14 23.36 -15.18 14.88
N GLU A 15 24.09 -14.57 15.81
CA GLU A 15 25.55 -14.54 15.81
C GLU A 15 26.11 -15.09 17.11
N GLY A 16 27.22 -15.81 17.03
CA GLY A 16 27.90 -16.37 18.19
C GLY A 16 29.40 -16.55 17.99
N PRO A 17 30.12 -17.09 18.99
CA PRO A 17 31.55 -17.34 18.89
C PRO A 17 31.84 -18.44 17.87
N SER A 18 32.85 -18.27 17.01
CA SER A 18 33.26 -19.33 16.07
C SER A 18 33.82 -20.57 16.78
N ALA A 19 34.42 -20.39 17.96
CA ALA A 19 35.02 -21.48 18.75
C ALA A 19 34.00 -22.50 19.24
N SER A 20 32.72 -22.08 19.33
CA SER A 20 31.61 -22.93 19.75
C SER A 20 31.02 -23.75 18.60
N TRP A 21 31.62 -23.69 17.41
CA TRP A 21 30.85 -23.86 16.18
C TRP A 21 31.63 -24.56 15.06
N GLN A 22 31.61 -25.90 15.05
CA GLN A 22 31.94 -26.78 13.90
C GLN A 22 31.67 -28.26 14.23
N PRO A 23 31.08 -29.11 13.34
CA PRO A 23 30.56 -28.86 11.98
C PRO A 23 29.02 -28.76 11.92
N LEU A 24 28.47 -27.78 11.17
CA LEU A 24 27.18 -27.22 11.57
C LEU A 24 26.04 -27.19 10.53
N ALA A 25 26.32 -27.25 9.22
CA ALA A 25 25.25 -27.17 8.22
C ALA A 25 24.25 -28.33 8.34
N ASP A 26 24.75 -29.53 8.61
CA ASP A 26 23.90 -30.71 8.82
C ASP A 26 23.27 -30.75 10.20
N GLN A 27 23.94 -30.22 11.23
CA GLN A 27 23.38 -30.10 12.59
C GLN A 27 22.22 -29.08 12.63
N VAL A 28 22.32 -27.95 11.92
CA VAL A 28 21.22 -26.99 11.80
C VAL A 28 20.03 -27.60 11.11
N LYS A 29 20.26 -28.33 10.01
CA LYS A 29 19.20 -29.05 9.31
C LYS A 29 18.54 -30.09 10.21
N ASP A 30 19.33 -30.85 10.98
CA ASP A 30 18.82 -31.85 11.91
C ASP A 30 18.03 -31.20 13.06
N ALA A 31 18.56 -30.15 13.69
CA ALA A 31 17.89 -29.41 14.75
C ALA A 31 16.57 -28.79 14.28
N LEU A 32 16.55 -28.18 13.09
CA LEU A 32 15.33 -27.68 12.46
C LEU A 32 14.33 -28.81 12.22
N SER A 33 14.77 -29.93 11.65
CA SER A 33 13.91 -31.08 11.38
C SER A 33 13.32 -31.66 12.67
N ARG A 34 14.13 -31.81 13.73
CA ARG A 34 13.70 -32.30 15.06
C ARG A 34 12.71 -31.36 15.73
N ALA A 35 12.90 -30.05 15.55
CA ALA A 35 11.97 -29.04 16.03
C ALA A 35 10.71 -28.89 15.15
N GLY A 36 10.65 -29.61 14.03
CA GLY A 36 9.54 -29.57 13.09
C GLY A 36 9.46 -28.29 12.26
N ALA A 37 10.61 -27.66 12.01
CA ALA A 37 10.79 -26.59 11.04
C ALA A 37 11.40 -27.12 9.73
N PRO A 38 11.24 -26.40 8.60
CA PRO A 38 11.89 -26.73 7.34
C PRO A 38 13.42 -26.79 7.50
N PRO A 39 14.11 -27.86 7.05
CA PRO A 39 15.56 -27.98 7.20
C PRO A 39 16.36 -26.90 6.46
N SER A 40 15.79 -26.29 5.41
CA SER A 40 16.44 -25.21 4.66
C SER A 40 16.24 -23.82 5.26
N LEU A 41 15.52 -23.70 6.39
CA LEU A 41 15.09 -22.41 6.92
C LEU A 41 16.25 -21.48 7.27
N LEU A 42 17.32 -22.02 7.88
CA LEU A 42 18.50 -21.26 8.28
C LEU A 42 19.72 -21.71 7.48
N LEU A 43 20.47 -20.75 6.97
CA LEU A 43 21.80 -20.92 6.40
C LEU A 43 22.83 -20.62 7.48
N ALA A 44 23.78 -21.52 7.63
CA ALA A 44 24.87 -21.37 8.58
C ALA A 44 26.15 -20.94 7.87
N GLY A 45 26.90 -20.02 8.47
CA GLY A 45 28.19 -19.58 7.95
C GLY A 45 29.15 -19.09 9.02
N LEU A 46 30.36 -18.74 8.57
CA LEU A 46 31.40 -18.13 9.37
C LEU A 46 31.85 -16.86 8.67
N GLU A 47 31.69 -15.72 9.32
CA GLU A 47 32.10 -14.41 8.79
C GLU A 47 32.76 -13.59 9.90
N GLY A 48 33.89 -12.95 9.61
CA GLY A 48 34.56 -12.07 10.58
C GLY A 48 34.99 -12.74 11.88
N GLY A 49 35.20 -14.06 11.90
CA GLY A 49 35.53 -14.81 13.12
C GLY A 49 34.33 -15.10 14.02
N ARG A 50 33.10 -14.93 13.51
CA ARG A 50 31.85 -15.25 14.21
C ARG A 50 31.05 -16.27 13.43
N ALA A 51 30.36 -17.13 14.16
CA ALA A 51 29.34 -18.00 13.62
C ALA A 51 28.08 -17.20 13.37
N PHE A 52 27.40 -17.45 12.25
CA PHE A 52 26.11 -16.85 11.99
C PHE A 52 25.07 -17.86 11.46
N LEU A 53 23.81 -17.59 11.77
CA LEU A 53 22.63 -18.23 11.19
C LEU A 53 21.74 -17.15 10.60
N GLU A 54 21.52 -17.20 9.29
CA GLU A 54 20.63 -16.28 8.59
C GLU A 54 19.44 -17.03 7.99
N PRO A 55 18.23 -16.45 7.95
CA PRO A 55 17.11 -17.06 7.27
C PRO A 55 17.30 -17.10 5.75
N GLU A 56 16.91 -18.21 5.13
CA GLU A 56 16.83 -18.30 3.67
C GLU A 56 15.85 -17.25 3.13
N PRO A 57 16.18 -16.51 2.04
CA PRO A 57 15.38 -15.39 1.54
C PRO A 57 14.13 -15.84 0.76
N GLN A 58 13.33 -16.72 1.35
CA GLN A 58 12.10 -17.26 0.79
C GLN A 58 10.92 -17.19 1.77
N ALA A 59 9.71 -17.35 1.24
CA ALA A 59 8.49 -17.37 2.03
C ALA A 59 8.06 -18.82 2.29
N PHE A 60 8.00 -19.21 3.56
CA PHE A 60 7.56 -20.53 3.97
C PHE A 60 6.03 -20.56 4.13
N GLN A 61 5.43 -21.73 3.96
CA GLN A 61 4.01 -21.94 4.23
C GLN A 61 3.81 -22.39 5.67
N ARG A 62 2.69 -22.00 6.30
CA ARG A 62 2.35 -22.45 7.66
C ARG A 62 2.30 -23.96 7.83
N GLY A 63 1.91 -24.69 6.79
CA GLY A 63 1.84 -26.16 6.79
C GLY A 63 3.20 -26.87 6.75
N GLU A 64 4.30 -26.15 6.53
CA GLU A 64 5.65 -26.73 6.58
C GLU A 64 6.21 -26.83 8.02
N PHE A 65 5.48 -26.30 9.01
CA PHE A 65 5.84 -26.32 10.42
C PHE A 65 4.90 -27.25 11.21
N SER A 66 5.45 -28.10 12.07
CA SER A 66 4.66 -29.00 12.92
C SER A 66 3.87 -28.27 14.01
N GLY A 67 4.38 -27.13 14.47
CA GLY A 67 3.81 -26.28 15.52
C GLY A 67 3.86 -24.81 15.13
N ASP A 68 3.85 -23.91 16.12
CA ASP A 68 4.00 -22.48 15.85
C ASP A 68 5.41 -22.18 15.32
N PRO A 69 5.54 -21.44 14.20
CA PRO A 69 6.83 -21.29 13.51
C PRO A 69 7.94 -20.72 14.40
N GLU A 70 7.61 -19.72 15.22
CA GLU A 70 8.54 -19.13 16.18
C GLU A 70 8.97 -20.08 17.28
N GLU A 71 8.10 -21.00 17.70
CA GLU A 71 8.40 -22.01 18.72
C GLU A 71 9.27 -23.12 18.14
N CYS A 72 8.98 -23.58 16.91
CA CYS A 72 9.84 -24.52 16.20
C CYS A 72 11.26 -23.97 16.02
N VAL A 73 11.39 -22.70 15.60
CA VAL A 73 12.72 -22.09 15.45
C VAL A 73 13.40 -21.88 16.80
N ALA A 74 12.70 -21.41 17.83
CA ALA A 74 13.25 -21.32 19.18
C ALA A 74 13.74 -22.69 19.68
N MET A 75 12.97 -23.76 19.47
CA MET A 75 13.38 -25.11 19.85
C MET A 75 14.61 -25.59 19.08
N ALA A 76 14.70 -25.31 17.77
CA ALA A 76 15.88 -25.64 16.98
C ALA A 76 17.14 -24.94 17.51
N LEU A 77 17.04 -23.64 17.82
CA LEU A 77 18.13 -22.89 18.45
C LEU A 77 18.50 -23.45 19.82
N ARG A 78 17.52 -23.90 20.60
CA ARG A 78 17.76 -24.55 21.89
C ARG A 78 18.58 -25.83 21.72
N PHE A 79 18.23 -26.70 20.77
CA PHE A 79 19.01 -27.91 20.49
C PHE A 79 20.45 -27.56 20.09
N LEU A 80 20.64 -26.56 19.24
CA LEU A 80 21.97 -26.13 18.81
C LEU A 80 22.81 -25.59 19.98
N LEU A 81 22.21 -24.78 20.86
CA LEU A 81 22.90 -24.26 22.04
C LEU A 81 23.28 -25.39 23.02
N GLU A 82 22.36 -26.31 23.30
CA GLU A 82 22.60 -27.46 24.17
C GLU A 82 23.69 -28.41 23.62
N GLU A 83 23.71 -28.64 22.31
CA GLU A 83 24.68 -29.55 21.65
C GLU A 83 26.07 -28.92 21.44
N SER A 84 26.16 -27.59 21.37
CA SER A 84 27.43 -26.87 21.16
C SER A 84 28.35 -26.86 22.38
N GLY A 85 27.87 -27.28 23.56
CA GLY A 85 28.69 -27.52 24.75
C GLY A 85 29.42 -26.31 25.32
N ASN A 86 29.08 -25.07 24.92
CA ASN A 86 29.62 -23.84 25.48
C ASN A 86 28.56 -23.14 26.33
N ASP A 87 28.85 -23.01 27.63
CA ASP A 87 27.90 -22.80 28.71
C ASP A 87 27.19 -21.42 28.79
N HIS A 88 27.35 -20.52 27.83
CA HIS A 88 26.83 -19.16 27.99
C HIS A 88 26.05 -18.64 26.77
N PRO A 89 24.69 -18.70 26.83
CA PRO A 89 23.80 -18.02 25.90
C PRO A 89 24.06 -16.51 25.77
N THR A 90 24.80 -15.90 26.71
CA THR A 90 25.16 -14.47 26.72
C THR A 90 26.09 -14.06 25.58
N ASP A 91 26.87 -14.99 25.04
CA ASP A 91 27.80 -14.70 23.95
C ASP A 91 27.13 -14.76 22.57
N TRP A 92 25.86 -15.18 22.57
CA TRP A 92 25.01 -15.29 21.41
C TRP A 92 24.06 -14.10 21.33
N LEU A 93 23.97 -13.50 20.15
CA LEU A 93 23.04 -12.42 19.85
C LEU A 93 22.04 -12.92 18.84
N SER A 94 20.74 -12.77 19.12
CA SER A 94 19.67 -13.05 18.16
C SER A 94 18.79 -11.83 17.99
N ASN A 95 18.62 -11.43 16.73
CA ASN A 95 17.57 -10.50 16.32
C ASN A 95 16.58 -11.16 15.35
N LEU A 96 16.48 -12.50 15.38
CA LEU A 96 15.56 -13.26 14.53
C LEU A 96 14.12 -12.83 14.76
N ARG A 97 13.46 -12.46 13.66
CA ARG A 97 12.07 -12.05 13.61
C ARG A 97 11.30 -12.97 12.68
N VAL A 98 10.20 -13.49 13.19
CA VAL A 98 9.22 -14.28 12.45
C VAL A 98 8.03 -13.38 12.16
N VAL A 99 7.63 -13.28 10.90
CA VAL A 99 6.47 -12.51 10.46
C VAL A 99 5.49 -13.49 9.82
N SER A 100 4.40 -13.76 10.53
CA SER A 100 3.31 -14.61 10.06
C SER A 100 2.13 -13.75 9.60
N PHE A 101 1.70 -13.99 8.37
CA PHE A 101 0.59 -13.29 7.75
C PHE A 101 -0.66 -14.19 7.81
N GLN A 102 -1.65 -13.81 8.61
CA GLN A 102 -2.95 -14.49 8.71
C GLN A 102 -4.05 -13.66 8.04
N GLU A 103 -5.27 -14.17 7.86
CA GLU A 103 -6.31 -13.49 7.06
C GLU A 103 -6.57 -12.03 7.46
N ASN A 104 -6.63 -11.77 8.77
CA ASN A 104 -6.98 -10.44 9.33
C ASN A 104 -5.90 -9.85 10.25
N GLN A 105 -4.77 -10.53 10.40
CA GLN A 105 -3.73 -10.12 11.33
C GLN A 105 -2.34 -10.48 10.87
N LYS A 106 -1.40 -9.61 11.20
CA LYS A 106 0.04 -9.82 11.08
C LYS A 106 0.58 -10.07 12.47
N VAL A 107 1.22 -11.23 12.66
CA VAL A 107 1.89 -11.58 13.91
C VAL A 107 3.39 -11.47 13.69
N GLU A 108 4.03 -10.57 14.44
CA GLU A 108 5.48 -10.43 14.47
C GLU A 108 6.01 -11.00 15.78
N SER A 109 6.83 -12.04 15.71
CA SER A 109 7.47 -12.67 16.86
C SER A 109 8.97 -12.41 16.80
N LEU A 110 9.53 -11.82 17.86
CA LEU A 110 10.97 -11.64 18.02
C LEU A 110 11.51 -12.76 18.91
N ILE A 111 12.52 -13.49 18.40
CA ILE A 111 13.21 -14.55 19.12
C ILE A 111 14.52 -13.96 19.67
N SER A 112 14.57 -13.78 20.98
CA SER A 112 15.74 -13.27 21.71
C SER A 112 16.42 -14.40 22.49
N LEU A 113 17.75 -14.39 22.48
CA LEU A 113 18.58 -15.25 23.33
C LEU A 113 18.94 -14.46 24.59
N ASP A 114 18.60 -15.02 25.75
CA ASP A 114 18.84 -14.45 27.07
C ASP A 114 19.66 -15.47 27.89
N PRO A 115 20.51 -15.08 28.85
CA PRO A 115 21.14 -16.00 29.80
C PRO A 115 20.17 -17.01 30.46
N GLU A 116 18.91 -16.64 30.68
CA GLU A 116 17.89 -17.55 31.25
C GLU A 116 17.27 -18.52 30.21
N GLY A 117 17.58 -18.33 28.92
CA GLY A 117 17.08 -19.16 27.82
C GLY A 117 16.52 -18.33 26.66
N ILE A 118 15.73 -18.99 25.82
CA ILE A 118 15.17 -18.37 24.62
C ILE A 118 13.83 -17.74 24.97
N ARG A 119 13.68 -16.44 24.70
CA ARG A 119 12.45 -15.67 24.94
C ARG A 119 11.82 -15.28 23.60
N ILE A 120 10.50 -15.44 23.51
CA ILE A 120 9.70 -15.06 22.34
C ILE A 120 8.79 -13.90 22.73
N THR A 121 8.95 -12.75 22.05
CA THR A 121 8.05 -11.60 22.22
C THR A 121 7.15 -11.46 21.00
N LYS A 122 5.83 -11.53 21.19
CA LYS A 122 4.86 -11.43 20.10
C LYS A 122 4.22 -10.04 20.04
N ARG A 123 4.01 -9.53 18.84
CA ARG A 123 3.24 -8.33 18.54
C ARG A 123 2.24 -8.64 17.44
N GLU A 124 0.97 -8.45 17.75
CA GLU A 124 -0.11 -8.57 16.79
C GLU A 124 -0.47 -7.19 16.24
N THR A 125 -0.66 -7.10 14.93
CA THR A 125 -1.07 -5.86 14.26
C THR A 125 -2.18 -6.19 13.28
N PRO A 126 -3.28 -5.41 13.24
CA PRO A 126 -4.32 -5.62 12.25
C PRO A 126 -3.73 -5.51 10.84
N TRP A 127 -4.10 -6.46 9.99
CA TRP A 127 -3.66 -6.50 8.60
C TRP A 127 -4.81 -6.97 7.72
N GLN A 128 -4.96 -6.33 6.58
CA GLN A 128 -5.93 -6.74 5.57
C GLN A 128 -5.18 -7.16 4.32
N TYR A 129 -5.40 -8.39 3.87
CA TYR A 129 -4.89 -8.82 2.58
C TYR A 129 -5.56 -7.98 1.48
N ALA A 130 -4.77 -7.12 0.83
CA ALA A 130 -5.16 -6.54 -0.43
C ALA A 130 -5.15 -7.67 -1.47
N ALA A 131 -6.29 -8.33 -1.62
CA ALA A 131 -6.50 -9.27 -2.71
C ALA A 131 -5.98 -8.60 -3.98
N LYS A 132 -5.08 -9.28 -4.70
CA LYS A 132 -4.64 -8.84 -6.02
C LYS A 132 -5.91 -8.45 -6.76
N GLN A 133 -6.04 -7.16 -7.10
CA GLN A 133 -7.08 -6.72 -8.01
C GLN A 133 -6.88 -7.55 -9.27
N GLU A 134 -7.74 -8.54 -9.49
CA GLU A 134 -7.69 -9.32 -10.71
C GLU A 134 -7.88 -8.32 -11.84
N SER A 135 -6.89 -8.20 -12.72
CA SER A 135 -6.99 -7.28 -13.83
C SER A 135 -8.29 -7.63 -14.59
N PRO A 136 -9.13 -6.64 -14.96
CA PRO A 136 -10.38 -6.91 -15.67
C PRO A 136 -10.19 -7.82 -16.89
N ALA A 137 -9.03 -7.73 -17.54
CA ALA A 137 -8.64 -8.59 -18.67
C ALA A 137 -8.53 -10.08 -18.33
N HIS A 138 -8.06 -10.44 -17.13
CA HIS A 138 -7.93 -11.83 -16.71
C HIS A 138 -9.30 -12.46 -16.43
N TRP A 139 -10.16 -11.72 -15.71
CA TRP A 139 -11.54 -12.14 -15.43
C TRP A 139 -12.36 -12.33 -16.71
N VAL A 140 -12.23 -11.40 -17.68
CA VAL A 140 -12.90 -11.51 -18.99
C VAL A 140 -12.42 -12.75 -19.75
N ARG A 141 -11.12 -13.06 -19.75
CA ARG A 141 -10.57 -14.27 -20.41
C ARG A 141 -11.11 -15.55 -19.79
N GLN A 142 -11.20 -15.62 -18.46
CA GLN A 142 -11.69 -16.80 -17.76
C GLN A 142 -13.20 -17.02 -17.98
N ASN A 143 -13.96 -15.94 -18.20
CA ASN A 143 -15.41 -15.96 -18.35
C ASN A 143 -15.89 -15.69 -19.80
N LEU A 144 -15.04 -15.93 -20.81
CA LEU A 144 -15.35 -15.67 -22.23
C LEU A 144 -16.71 -16.24 -22.67
N GLN A 145 -17.07 -17.43 -22.19
CA GLN A 145 -18.33 -18.10 -22.49
C GLN A 145 -19.59 -17.33 -22.01
N ILE A 146 -19.45 -16.48 -20.99
CA ILE A 146 -20.53 -15.62 -20.46
C ILE A 146 -20.43 -14.23 -21.10
N VAL A 147 -19.21 -13.69 -21.22
CA VAL A 147 -18.98 -12.34 -21.75
C VAL A 147 -19.43 -12.23 -23.21
N ILE A 148 -19.11 -13.21 -24.05
CA ILE A 148 -19.48 -13.19 -25.48
C ILE A 148 -21.00 -13.08 -25.69
N PRO A 149 -21.85 -13.95 -25.12
CA PRO A 149 -23.30 -13.84 -25.32
C PRO A 149 -23.89 -12.56 -24.70
N VAL A 150 -23.35 -12.07 -23.58
CA VAL A 150 -23.79 -10.78 -23.01
C VAL A 150 -23.45 -9.63 -23.94
N VAL A 151 -22.23 -9.56 -24.46
CA VAL A 151 -21.81 -8.52 -25.41
C VAL A 151 -22.62 -8.59 -26.70
N LEU A 152 -22.91 -9.80 -27.21
CA LEU A 152 -23.75 -9.98 -28.39
C LEU A 152 -25.21 -9.58 -28.11
N ALA A 153 -25.77 -9.93 -26.96
CA ALA A 153 -27.13 -9.56 -26.59
C ALA A 153 -27.27 -8.04 -26.41
N VAL A 154 -26.32 -7.40 -25.74
CA VAL A 154 -26.26 -5.94 -25.57
C VAL A 154 -26.05 -5.25 -26.92
N GLY A 155 -25.17 -5.78 -27.77
CA GLY A 155 -24.93 -5.26 -29.12
C GLY A 155 -26.17 -5.38 -30.02
N LEU A 156 -26.87 -6.51 -29.97
CA LEU A 156 -28.10 -6.74 -30.71
C LEU A 156 -29.23 -5.85 -30.20
N PHE A 157 -29.37 -5.71 -28.89
CA PHE A 157 -30.32 -4.77 -28.29
C PHE A 157 -30.02 -3.33 -28.70
N ALA A 158 -28.75 -2.92 -28.65
CA ALA A 158 -28.32 -1.60 -29.07
C ALA A 158 -28.55 -1.33 -30.56
N PHE A 159 -28.45 -2.37 -31.38
CA PHE A 159 -28.73 -2.29 -32.81
C PHE A 159 -30.23 -2.18 -33.10
N VAL A 160 -31.07 -2.97 -32.42
CA VAL A 160 -32.53 -2.94 -32.57
C VAL A 160 -33.12 -1.64 -32.04
N GLU A 161 -32.63 -1.13 -30.92
CA GLU A 161 -33.11 0.10 -30.28
C GLU A 161 -32.25 1.33 -30.56
N ARG A 162 -31.53 1.32 -31.68
CA ARG A 162 -30.56 2.37 -32.05
C ARG A 162 -31.16 3.78 -32.00
N ASP A 163 -32.38 3.95 -32.51
CA ASP A 163 -33.03 5.27 -32.54
C ASP A 163 -33.49 5.71 -31.14
N ARG A 164 -33.94 4.75 -30.32
CA ARG A 164 -34.40 5.00 -28.95
C ARG A 164 -33.23 5.31 -28.02
N ILE A 165 -32.12 4.59 -28.16
CA ILE A 165 -30.85 4.84 -27.45
C ILE A 165 -30.25 6.16 -27.92
N GLY A 166 -30.30 6.46 -29.22
CA GLY A 166 -29.85 7.74 -29.76
C GLY A 166 -30.62 8.94 -29.18
N ASN A 167 -31.93 8.78 -28.96
CA ASN A 167 -32.75 9.77 -28.26
C ASN A 167 -32.44 9.81 -26.76
N TRP A 168 -32.25 8.66 -26.11
CA TRP A 168 -31.90 8.59 -24.69
C TRP A 168 -30.53 9.23 -24.38
N PHE A 169 -29.52 9.05 -25.24
CA PHE A 169 -28.23 9.75 -25.14
C PHE A 169 -28.33 11.24 -25.45
N ARG A 170 -29.25 11.64 -26.34
CA ARG A 170 -29.52 13.05 -26.62
C ARG A 170 -30.19 13.72 -25.42
N ASP A 171 -31.13 13.04 -24.78
CA ASP A 171 -31.84 13.50 -23.60
C ASP A 171 -30.92 13.51 -22.36
N LEU A 172 -30.07 12.49 -22.17
CA LEU A 172 -29.00 12.50 -21.16
C LEU A 172 -27.97 13.61 -21.44
N GLY A 173 -27.58 13.79 -22.70
CA GLY A 173 -26.72 14.88 -23.12
C GLY A 173 -27.30 16.25 -22.78
N GLN A 174 -28.63 16.42 -22.88
CA GLN A 174 -29.35 17.62 -22.45
C GLN A 174 -29.39 17.79 -20.93
N ILE A 175 -29.40 16.71 -20.14
CA ILE A 175 -29.25 16.79 -18.68
C ILE A 175 -27.85 17.29 -18.28
N PHE A 176 -26.80 16.93 -19.04
CA PHE A 176 -25.42 17.42 -18.82
C PHE A 176 -25.09 18.75 -19.53
N THR A 177 -25.95 19.23 -20.44
CA THR A 177 -25.78 20.52 -21.13
C THR A 177 -26.85 21.56 -20.75
N GLY A 178 -27.71 21.25 -19.78
CA GLY A 178 -28.96 21.97 -19.51
C GLY A 178 -28.88 23.18 -18.57
N SER A 179 -27.70 23.69 -18.24
CA SER A 179 -27.59 25.00 -17.58
C SER A 179 -26.22 25.60 -17.90
N GLN A 180 -26.22 26.69 -18.67
CA GLN A 180 -25.05 27.58 -18.70
C GLN A 180 -24.93 28.20 -17.32
N VAL A 181 -24.25 27.52 -16.40
CA VAL A 181 -23.73 28.17 -15.19
C VAL A 181 -22.58 29.04 -15.66
N ASP A 182 -22.68 30.34 -15.42
CA ASP A 182 -21.59 31.28 -15.65
C ASP A 182 -20.43 30.88 -14.71
N PRO A 183 -19.26 30.48 -15.22
CA PRO A 183 -18.12 30.14 -14.38
C PRO A 183 -17.74 31.25 -13.40
N GLY A 184 -18.03 32.51 -13.76
CA GLY A 184 -17.78 33.68 -12.90
C GLY A 184 -18.71 33.79 -11.69
N SER A 185 -19.80 33.03 -11.62
CA SER A 185 -20.73 33.04 -10.49
C SER A 185 -20.43 32.00 -9.41
N ILE A 186 -19.41 31.16 -9.60
CA ILE A 186 -19.02 30.12 -8.63
C ILE A 186 -17.90 30.66 -7.76
N GLU A 187 -18.13 30.71 -6.45
CA GLU A 187 -17.11 31.12 -5.50
C GLU A 187 -16.06 30.01 -5.37
N LEU A 188 -14.82 30.30 -5.75
CA LEU A 188 -13.70 29.36 -5.67
C LEU A 188 -12.76 29.77 -4.53
N ASP A 189 -12.71 28.97 -3.48
CA ASP A 189 -11.77 29.13 -2.38
C ASP A 189 -10.67 28.06 -2.47
N ALA A 190 -9.49 28.47 -2.94
CA ALA A 190 -8.32 27.59 -3.00
C ALA A 190 -7.62 27.42 -1.64
N GLY A 191 -8.03 28.17 -0.60
CA GLY A 191 -7.48 28.09 0.75
C GLY A 191 -5.95 28.14 0.79
N ALA A 192 -5.36 27.33 1.67
CA ALA A 192 -3.91 27.19 1.80
C ALA A 192 -3.21 26.67 0.51
N PHE A 193 -3.92 25.99 -0.39
CA PHE A 193 -3.34 25.55 -1.67
C PHE A 193 -3.10 26.68 -2.66
N ALA A 194 -3.73 27.84 -2.48
CA ALA A 194 -3.57 28.99 -3.36
C ALA A 194 -2.10 29.42 -3.52
N VAL A 195 -1.23 29.08 -2.55
CA VAL A 195 0.20 29.36 -2.63
C VAL A 195 0.87 28.57 -3.75
N TRP A 196 0.48 27.31 -3.99
CA TRP A 196 1.17 26.38 -4.89
C TRP A 196 0.35 25.98 -6.13
N ILE A 197 -0.98 26.04 -6.05
CA ILE A 197 -1.89 25.62 -7.10
C ILE A 197 -2.69 26.83 -7.58
N GLN A 198 -2.75 27.02 -8.88
CA GLN A 198 -3.72 27.87 -9.54
C GLN A 198 -4.94 27.03 -9.88
N ALA A 199 -6.08 27.36 -9.29
CA ALA A 199 -7.35 26.72 -9.53
C ALA A 199 -8.26 27.70 -10.28
N GLU A 200 -8.93 27.24 -11.32
CA GLU A 200 -9.87 28.04 -12.10
C GLU A 200 -11.07 27.17 -12.50
N VAL A 201 -12.27 27.75 -12.48
CA VAL A 201 -13.45 27.09 -13.03
C VAL A 201 -13.64 27.56 -14.48
N VAL A 202 -13.66 26.62 -15.42
CA VAL A 202 -13.79 26.92 -16.85
C VAL A 202 -14.92 26.12 -17.47
N GLN A 203 -15.71 26.77 -18.34
CA GLN A 203 -16.73 26.09 -19.15
C GLN A 203 -16.26 26.00 -20.60
N GLN A 204 -16.14 24.78 -21.11
CA GLN A 204 -15.85 24.59 -22.53
C GLN A 204 -17.08 24.94 -23.37
N LYS A 205 -16.90 25.59 -24.54
CA LYS A 205 -17.96 26.15 -25.39
C LYS A 205 -19.17 25.24 -25.68
N LYS A 206 -19.01 23.91 -25.60
CA LYS A 206 -20.06 22.88 -25.69
C LYS A 206 -19.74 21.67 -24.81
N GLY A 207 -19.12 21.90 -23.65
CA GLY A 207 -18.62 20.84 -22.77
C GLY A 207 -18.98 21.04 -21.31
N PRO A 208 -18.60 20.08 -20.45
CA PRO A 208 -18.86 20.17 -19.02
C PRO A 208 -18.16 21.38 -18.39
N LEU A 209 -18.67 21.79 -17.22
CA LEU A 209 -17.95 22.68 -16.34
C LEU A 209 -16.75 21.93 -15.75
N LEU A 210 -15.57 22.55 -15.73
CA LEU A 210 -14.34 21.92 -15.28
C LEU A 210 -13.69 22.78 -14.20
N LEU A 211 -13.17 22.13 -13.16
CA LEU A 211 -12.13 22.67 -12.29
C LEU A 211 -10.78 22.38 -12.93
N GLN A 212 -10.12 23.43 -13.39
CA GLN A 212 -8.79 23.36 -13.95
C GLN A 212 -7.76 23.67 -12.85
N LEU A 213 -6.87 22.71 -12.55
CA LEU A 213 -5.77 22.88 -11.61
C LEU A 213 -4.45 22.92 -12.35
N LYS A 214 -3.62 23.93 -12.04
CA LYS A 214 -2.27 24.12 -12.58
C LYS A 214 -1.27 24.33 -11.45
N ALA A 215 -0.09 23.74 -11.59
CA ALA A 215 1.02 23.99 -10.68
C ALA A 215 1.57 25.40 -10.93
N LYS A 216 1.74 26.19 -9.85
CA LYS A 216 2.47 27.47 -9.90
C LYS A 216 3.98 27.23 -9.96
N GLU A 217 4.76 28.29 -10.20
CA GLU A 217 6.22 28.21 -10.29
C GLU A 217 6.87 27.68 -9.01
N ASN A 218 6.29 28.00 -7.85
CA ASN A 218 6.74 27.58 -6.53
C ASN A 218 6.16 26.22 -6.09
N PHE A 219 5.51 25.46 -6.97
CA PHE A 219 4.92 24.18 -6.62
C PHE A 219 6.00 23.13 -6.27
N PRO A 220 5.94 22.47 -5.10
CA PRO A 220 6.93 21.49 -4.68
C PRO A 220 6.81 20.20 -5.50
N ARG A 221 7.89 19.78 -6.16
CA ARG A 221 7.89 18.61 -7.06
C ARG A 221 8.53 17.38 -6.44
N SER A 222 9.43 17.57 -5.47
CA SER A 222 10.12 16.51 -4.76
C SER A 222 9.81 16.50 -3.26
N GLY A 223 10.09 15.37 -2.60
CA GLY A 223 9.98 15.28 -1.14
C GLY A 223 10.91 16.27 -0.42
N ALA A 224 12.11 16.50 -0.98
CA ALA A 224 13.05 17.48 -0.44
C ALA A 224 12.51 18.92 -0.48
N ASP A 225 11.77 19.29 -1.53
CA ASP A 225 11.12 20.61 -1.62
C ASP A 225 10.04 20.77 -0.54
N LEU A 226 9.25 19.72 -0.30
CA LEU A 226 8.20 19.72 0.73
C LEU A 226 8.79 19.86 2.13
N ASP A 227 9.88 19.15 2.42
CA ASP A 227 10.55 19.23 3.73
C ASP A 227 11.22 20.59 3.95
N ALA A 228 11.83 21.17 2.92
CA ALA A 228 12.40 22.52 2.99
C ALA A 228 11.30 23.58 3.27
N LEU A 229 10.14 23.46 2.62
CA LEU A 229 9.01 24.37 2.84
C LEU A 229 8.40 24.20 4.24
N ARG A 230 8.31 22.97 4.78
CA ARG A 230 7.77 22.72 6.13
C ARG A 230 8.55 23.40 7.23
N GLN A 231 9.88 23.47 7.11
CA GLN A 231 10.75 24.04 8.14
C GLN A 231 10.54 25.56 8.32
N GLY A 232 10.01 26.25 7.30
CA GLY A 232 9.80 27.71 7.32
C GLY A 232 8.36 28.16 7.56
N LEU A 233 7.39 27.25 7.70
CA LEU A 233 5.97 27.60 7.82
C LEU A 233 5.50 27.63 9.27
N GLU A 234 4.94 28.75 9.72
CA GLU A 234 4.26 28.85 11.03
C GLU A 234 2.76 28.51 10.95
N ASP A 235 2.15 28.67 9.76
CA ASP A 235 0.72 28.46 9.52
C ASP A 235 0.38 26.96 9.45
N LEU A 236 -0.56 26.53 10.31
CA LEU A 236 -1.03 25.15 10.41
C LEU A 236 -1.81 24.70 9.16
N GLU A 237 -2.57 25.59 8.52
CA GLU A 237 -3.34 25.24 7.32
C GLU A 237 -2.42 24.99 6.12
N GLN A 238 -1.34 25.78 6.01
CA GLN A 238 -0.31 25.59 4.99
C GLN A 238 0.48 24.29 5.21
N ARG A 239 0.76 23.93 6.47
CA ARG A 239 1.37 22.62 6.79
C ARG A 239 0.46 21.44 6.44
N ALA A 240 -0.85 21.59 6.68
CA ALA A 240 -1.83 20.58 6.29
C ALA A 240 -1.88 20.44 4.75
N ALA A 241 -1.89 21.55 4.01
CA ALA A 241 -1.84 21.53 2.56
C ALA A 241 -0.56 20.89 2.00
N LEU A 242 0.62 21.16 2.58
CA LEU A 242 1.85 20.45 2.19
C LEU A 242 1.79 18.94 2.43
N THR A 243 1.14 18.51 3.52
CA THR A 243 0.91 17.09 3.79
C THR A 243 -0.03 16.46 2.75
N ALA A 244 -1.09 17.15 2.37
CA ALA A 244 -1.98 16.70 1.29
C ALA A 244 -1.24 16.62 -0.07
N LEU A 245 -0.39 17.61 -0.38
CA LEU A 245 0.48 17.59 -1.55
C LEU A 245 1.44 16.39 -1.52
N GLU A 246 2.01 16.06 -0.36
CA GLU A 246 2.89 14.89 -0.16
C GLU A 246 2.17 13.58 -0.48
N LEU A 247 0.97 13.40 0.08
CA LEU A 247 0.10 12.24 -0.13
C LEU A 247 -0.44 12.16 -1.57
N GLY A 248 -0.31 13.25 -2.34
CA GLY A 248 -0.68 13.29 -3.75
C GLY A 248 -2.18 13.36 -3.98
N ARG A 249 -2.95 13.88 -3.01
CA ARG A 249 -4.41 14.00 -3.08
C ARG A 249 -4.86 15.37 -2.61
N LEU A 250 -5.93 15.87 -3.21
CA LEU A 250 -6.61 17.10 -2.84
C LEU A 250 -8.07 16.80 -2.62
N ARG A 251 -8.64 17.23 -1.48
CA ARG A 251 -10.07 17.13 -1.27
C ARG A 251 -10.75 18.36 -1.84
N VAL A 252 -11.83 18.15 -2.58
CA VAL A 252 -12.68 19.21 -3.11
C VAL A 252 -14.04 19.10 -2.44
N GLN A 253 -14.43 20.15 -1.75
CA GLN A 253 -15.77 20.31 -1.20
C GLN A 253 -16.59 21.16 -2.17
N LEU A 254 -17.67 20.57 -2.68
CA LEU A 254 -18.60 21.17 -3.62
C LEU A 254 -19.86 21.55 -2.83
N GLU A 255 -20.16 22.84 -2.79
CA GLU A 255 -21.41 23.34 -2.23
C GLU A 255 -22.45 23.43 -3.36
N ALA A 256 -23.40 22.50 -3.31
CA ALA A 256 -24.58 22.48 -4.16
C ALA A 256 -25.84 22.25 -3.31
N GLU A 257 -26.96 21.87 -3.93
CA GLU A 257 -28.18 21.45 -3.20
C GLU A 257 -27.89 20.36 -2.16
N THR A 258 -26.82 19.59 -2.36
CA THR A 258 -26.22 18.68 -1.37
C THR A 258 -24.73 18.94 -1.29
N LEU A 259 -24.16 18.89 -0.07
CA LEU A 259 -22.73 18.97 0.12
C LEU A 259 -22.08 17.69 -0.43
N LEU A 260 -21.19 17.84 -1.41
CA LEU A 260 -20.44 16.73 -2.00
C LEU A 260 -18.95 16.91 -1.74
N THR A 261 -18.25 15.81 -1.47
CA THR A 261 -16.81 15.79 -1.22
C THR A 261 -16.18 14.75 -2.14
N ASP A 262 -15.17 15.14 -2.91
CA ASP A 262 -14.40 14.22 -3.74
C ASP A 262 -12.89 14.43 -3.60
N GLU A 263 -12.10 13.43 -4.00
CA GLU A 263 -10.64 13.46 -3.95
C GLU A 263 -10.03 13.50 -5.37
N ILE A 264 -9.23 14.53 -5.64
CA ILE A 264 -8.52 14.71 -6.90
C ILE A 264 -7.07 14.24 -6.75
N PRO A 265 -6.57 13.32 -7.59
CA PRO A 265 -5.17 12.92 -7.58
C PRO A 265 -4.27 14.03 -8.15
N LEU A 266 -3.24 14.42 -7.41
CA LEU A 266 -2.33 15.53 -7.78
C LEU A 266 -1.06 15.08 -8.51
N ALA A 267 -0.85 13.78 -8.73
CA ALA A 267 0.32 13.27 -9.43
C ALA A 267 0.60 13.97 -10.78
N PRO A 268 -0.41 14.29 -11.63
CA PRO A 268 -0.16 15.00 -12.89
C PRO A 268 0.43 16.41 -12.71
N LEU A 269 0.13 17.12 -11.62
CA LEU A 269 0.69 18.47 -11.37
C LEU A 269 2.21 18.42 -11.15
N ARG A 270 2.72 17.36 -10.52
CA ARG A 270 4.17 17.15 -10.32
C ARG A 270 4.91 16.97 -11.65
N GLU A 271 4.22 16.43 -12.65
CA GLU A 271 4.72 16.27 -14.02
C GLU A 271 4.58 17.55 -14.87
N GLY A 272 4.07 18.64 -14.28
CA GLY A 272 3.81 19.90 -14.99
C GLY A 272 2.57 19.85 -15.89
N LYS A 273 1.71 18.85 -15.74
CA LYS A 273 0.45 18.75 -16.50
C LYS A 273 -0.66 19.51 -15.79
N THR A 274 -1.64 19.97 -16.57
CA THR A 274 -2.89 20.54 -16.06
C THR A 274 -3.86 19.41 -15.73
N ILE A 275 -4.59 19.52 -14.63
CA ILE A 275 -5.70 18.60 -14.29
C ILE A 275 -7.00 19.29 -14.65
N ASP A 276 -7.81 18.64 -15.48
CA ASP A 276 -9.17 19.05 -15.79
C ASP A 276 -10.14 18.09 -15.08
N TYR A 277 -10.76 18.55 -14.00
CA TYR A 277 -11.68 17.75 -13.19
C TYR A 277 -13.14 18.17 -13.47
N PRO A 278 -14.03 17.25 -13.87
CA PRO A 278 -15.41 17.59 -14.21
C PRO A 278 -16.23 17.96 -12.97
N LEU A 279 -16.92 19.10 -13.04
CA LEU A 279 -17.81 19.59 -12.00
C LEU A 279 -19.28 19.35 -12.35
N PRO A 280 -20.16 19.16 -11.34
CA PRO A 280 -21.59 19.16 -11.57
C PRO A 280 -22.05 20.53 -12.05
N SER A 281 -22.77 20.57 -13.17
CA SER A 281 -23.24 21.82 -13.78
C SER A 281 -24.53 22.36 -13.15
N ARG A 282 -25.19 21.61 -12.26
CA ARG A 282 -26.48 22.01 -11.68
C ARG A 282 -26.34 22.32 -10.20
N GLY A 283 -26.72 23.54 -9.82
CA GLY A 283 -26.84 23.95 -8.41
C GLY A 283 -25.51 24.20 -7.68
N LEU A 284 -24.37 24.14 -8.37
CA LEU A 284 -23.06 24.45 -7.77
C LEU A 284 -22.94 25.96 -7.52
N THR A 285 -22.74 26.35 -6.26
CA THR A 285 -22.61 27.75 -5.84
C THR A 285 -21.21 28.09 -5.35
N ALA A 286 -20.52 27.15 -4.70
CA ALA A 286 -19.16 27.33 -4.22
C ALA A 286 -18.33 26.05 -4.30
N LEU A 287 -17.01 26.23 -4.37
CA LEU A 287 -16.02 25.16 -4.39
C LEU A 287 -14.87 25.53 -3.47
N ARG A 288 -14.53 24.63 -2.54
CA ARG A 288 -13.41 24.82 -1.62
C ARG A 288 -12.41 23.67 -1.73
N LEU A 289 -11.13 24.03 -1.83
CA LEU A 289 -10.02 23.08 -1.77
C LEU A 289 -9.61 22.85 -0.31
N GLN A 290 -9.53 21.59 0.11
CA GLN A 290 -9.21 21.19 1.48
C GLN A 290 -8.03 20.22 1.56
N PRO A 291 -7.18 20.37 2.59
CA PRO A 291 -6.08 19.45 2.85
C PRO A 291 -6.57 18.11 3.40
#